data_AF-A0A6B3NRB8-F1
#
_entry.id   AF-A0A6B3NRB8-F1
#
_cell.length_a   1.000
_cell.length_b   1.000
_cell.length_c   1.000
_cell.angle_alpha   90.00
_cell.angle_beta   90.00
_cell.angle_gamma   90.00
#
_symmetry.space_group_name_H-M   'P 1'
#
loop_
_entity.id
_entity.type
_entity.pdbx_description
1 polymer ?
#
loop_
_entity_poly.entity_id
_entity_poly.type
_entity_poly.pdbx_seq_one_letter_code
_entity_poly.pdbx_strand_id
1 'polypeptide(L)'
;CKVVALGQPGSATGYYLPIYNLYGLTLAEVRFAPTPKTMLQWIADGEVVAGAMSLAEFERYRSEFAQTKFRILYLEKKEVPAGAVLAGPRIELNQLEQVRRALESAPPNMAAAAGYIPNAKSPDYKYLIEVVKRVRPIAERIKQKPAPLYEMK
;
A
#
# COMPACT_ATOMS: atom_id res chain seq x y z
N CYS A 1 -6.27 -23.40 -8.80
CA CYS A 1 -5.59 -22.26 -8.13
C CYS A 1 -5.94 -20.95 -8.84
N LYS A 2 -5.91 -19.80 -8.15
CA LYS A 2 -6.38 -18.50 -8.67
C LYS A 2 -5.21 -17.56 -8.99
N VAL A 3 -5.35 -16.70 -10.01
CA VAL A 3 -4.39 -15.63 -10.35
C VAL A 3 -4.85 -14.33 -9.70
N VAL A 4 -3.99 -13.69 -8.92
CA VAL A 4 -4.31 -12.45 -8.17
C VAL A 4 -3.32 -11.36 -8.56
N ALA A 5 -3.81 -10.14 -8.70
CA ALA A 5 -2.97 -8.97 -8.93
C ALA A 5 -2.57 -8.28 -7.61
N LEU A 6 -1.30 -7.92 -7.49
CA LEU A 6 -0.75 -7.08 -6.43
C LEU A 6 -0.15 -5.81 -7.04
N GLY A 7 0.01 -4.78 -6.23
CA GLY A 7 0.79 -3.58 -6.57
C GLY A 7 2.29 -3.85 -6.55
N GLN A 8 3.08 -2.81 -6.84
CA GLN A 8 4.54 -2.93 -6.91
C GLN A 8 5.19 -3.13 -5.53
N PRO A 9 6.36 -3.80 -5.46
CA PRO A 9 7.20 -3.80 -4.26
C PRO A 9 7.43 -2.37 -3.75
N GLY A 10 7.27 -2.17 -2.44
CA GLY A 10 7.30 -0.83 -1.83
C GLY A 10 5.91 -0.24 -1.53
N SER A 11 4.85 -0.74 -2.16
CA SER A 11 3.48 -0.31 -1.85
C SER A 11 2.96 -0.95 -0.56
N ALA A 12 2.57 -0.14 0.42
CA ALA A 12 1.94 -0.65 1.64
C ALA A 12 0.59 -1.32 1.34
N THR A 13 -0.29 -0.61 0.63
CA THR A 13 -1.69 -1.01 0.35
C THR A 13 -1.82 -2.00 -0.79
N GLY A 14 -0.93 -1.95 -1.78
CA GLY A 14 -0.96 -2.83 -2.94
C GLY A 14 -0.08 -4.07 -2.81
N TYR A 15 0.95 -4.07 -1.95
CA TYR A 15 1.91 -5.16 -1.85
C TYR A 15 1.99 -5.74 -0.43
N TYR A 16 2.44 -4.99 0.57
CA TYR A 16 2.73 -5.57 1.89
C TYR A 16 1.49 -6.05 2.65
N LEU A 17 0.48 -5.21 2.82
CA LEU A 17 -0.76 -5.57 3.51
C LEU A 17 -1.49 -6.75 2.85
N PRO A 18 -1.72 -6.78 1.53
CA PRO A 18 -2.43 -7.90 0.92
C PRO A 18 -1.65 -9.22 1.01
N ILE A 19 -0.32 -9.21 0.90
CA ILE A 19 0.47 -10.44 1.10
C ILE A 19 0.31 -10.94 2.54
N TYR A 20 0.33 -10.05 3.52
CA TYR A 20 0.11 -10.40 4.92
C TYR A 20 -1.29 -10.95 5.17
N ASN A 21 -2.32 -10.38 4.55
CA ASN A 21 -3.71 -10.84 4.68
C ASN A 21 -3.99 -12.16 3.97
N LEU A 22 -3.20 -12.48 2.94
CA LEU A 22 -3.27 -13.75 2.21
C LEU A 22 -2.24 -14.78 2.72
N TYR A 23 -1.60 -14.52 3.86
CA TYR A 23 -0.53 -15.36 4.38
C TYR A 23 -1.03 -16.79 4.65
N GLY A 24 -0.22 -17.78 4.28
CA GLY A 24 -0.58 -19.20 4.39
C GLY A 24 -1.27 -19.78 3.15
N LEU A 25 -1.60 -18.96 2.15
CA LEU A 25 -2.17 -19.41 0.89
C LEU A 25 -1.11 -19.74 -0.16
N THR A 26 -1.51 -20.57 -1.12
CA THR A 26 -0.77 -20.85 -2.36
C THR A 26 -1.61 -20.40 -3.54
N LEU A 27 -1.16 -19.36 -4.24
CA LEU A 27 -1.83 -18.83 -5.44
C LEU A 27 -1.31 -19.54 -6.70
N ALA A 28 -2.09 -19.53 -7.78
CA ALA A 28 -1.59 -20.05 -9.06
C ALA A 28 -0.43 -19.20 -9.57
N GLU A 29 -0.61 -17.88 -9.46
CA GLU A 29 0.31 -16.86 -9.93
C GLU A 29 -0.05 -15.54 -9.23
N VAL A 30 0.97 -14.72 -8.99
CA VAL A 30 0.82 -13.32 -8.62
C VAL A 30 1.29 -12.45 -9.78
N ARG A 31 0.43 -11.53 -10.23
CA ARG A 31 0.78 -10.53 -11.24
C ARG A 31 0.97 -9.16 -10.58
N PHE A 32 2.04 -8.45 -10.96
CA PHE A 32 2.34 -7.13 -10.40
C PHE A 32 1.82 -6.04 -11.32
N ALA A 33 0.73 -5.37 -10.93
CA ALA A 33 0.15 -4.27 -11.67
C ALA A 33 1.01 -3.00 -11.49
N PRO A 34 1.37 -2.28 -12.57
CA PRO A 34 2.13 -1.04 -12.48
C PRO A 34 1.30 0.12 -11.92
N THR A 35 -0.03 0.08 -12.09
CA THR A 35 -0.96 1.09 -11.58
C THR A 35 -2.28 0.46 -11.10
N PRO A 36 -3.04 1.13 -10.21
CA PRO A 36 -4.38 0.68 -9.82
C PRO A 36 -5.34 0.55 -11.00
N LYS A 37 -5.26 1.45 -11.99
CA LYS A 37 -6.09 1.39 -13.20
C LYS A 37 -5.80 0.14 -14.03
N THR A 38 -4.53 -0.22 -14.23
CA THR A 38 -4.14 -1.47 -14.90
C THR A 38 -4.69 -2.69 -14.16
N MET A 39 -4.67 -2.66 -12.83
CA MET A 39 -5.23 -3.74 -12.03
C MET A 39 -6.74 -3.89 -12.23
N LEU A 40 -7.49 -2.78 -12.24
CA LEU A 40 -8.94 -2.81 -12.52
C LEU A 40 -9.25 -3.31 -13.93
N GLN A 41 -8.43 -2.94 -14.92
CA GLN A 41 -8.52 -3.44 -16.28
C GLN A 41 -8.36 -4.97 -16.32
N TRP A 42 -7.31 -5.51 -15.70
CA TRP A 42 -7.11 -6.97 -15.63
C TRP A 42 -8.25 -7.72 -14.94
N ILE A 43 -8.90 -7.11 -13.94
CA ILE A 43 -10.09 -7.69 -13.31
C ILE A 43 -11.28 -7.64 -14.26
N ALA A 44 -11.49 -6.52 -14.94
CA ALA A 44 -12.57 -6.35 -15.91
C ALA A 44 -12.46 -7.32 -17.09
N ASP A 45 -11.23 -7.56 -17.57
CA ASP A 45 -10.93 -8.48 -18.67
C ASP A 45 -10.91 -9.95 -18.23
N GLY A 46 -11.04 -10.22 -16.93
CA GLY A 46 -11.01 -11.58 -16.37
C GLY A 46 -9.62 -12.23 -16.35
N GLU A 47 -8.56 -11.47 -16.59
CA GLU A 47 -7.17 -11.95 -16.53
C GLU A 47 -6.74 -12.34 -15.12
N VAL A 48 -7.27 -11.65 -14.11
CA VAL A 48 -7.06 -11.94 -12.69
C VAL A 48 -8.40 -11.97 -11.97
N VAL A 49 -8.51 -12.76 -10.91
CA VAL A 49 -9.80 -12.92 -10.19
C VAL A 49 -9.99 -11.90 -9.06
N ALA A 50 -8.92 -11.24 -8.63
CA ALA A 50 -8.91 -10.25 -7.58
C ALA A 50 -7.65 -9.38 -7.69
N GLY A 51 -7.71 -8.19 -7.10
CA GLY A 51 -6.60 -7.27 -6.98
C GLY A 51 -6.59 -6.59 -5.61
N ALA A 52 -5.43 -6.05 -5.21
CA ALA A 52 -5.27 -5.29 -3.99
C ALA A 52 -4.72 -3.87 -4.25
N MET A 53 -5.43 -2.86 -3.74
CA MET A 53 -5.08 -1.44 -3.84
C MET A 53 -5.70 -0.67 -2.65
N SER A 54 -5.38 0.62 -2.50
CA SER A 54 -6.07 1.43 -1.48
C SER A 54 -7.54 1.68 -1.86
N LEU A 55 -8.39 1.89 -0.85
CA LEU A 55 -9.80 2.23 -1.08
C LEU A 55 -9.94 3.54 -1.89
N ALA A 56 -9.09 4.53 -1.62
CA ALA A 56 -9.10 5.79 -2.35
C ALA A 56 -8.77 5.61 -3.84
N GLU A 57 -7.78 4.78 -4.19
CA GLU A 57 -7.46 4.45 -5.58
C GLU A 57 -8.61 3.68 -6.25
N PHE A 58 -9.19 2.71 -5.54
CA PHE A 58 -10.34 1.95 -6.04
C PHE A 58 -11.52 2.88 -6.37
N GLU A 59 -11.93 3.74 -5.44
CA GLU A 59 -13.01 4.69 -5.64
C GLU A 59 -12.71 5.71 -6.75
N ARG A 60 -11.45 6.13 -6.88
CA ARG A 60 -11.03 7.06 -7.93
C ARG A 60 -11.19 6.49 -9.33
N TYR A 61 -10.83 5.22 -9.55
CA TYR A 61 -10.73 4.66 -10.90
C TYR A 61 -11.90 3.75 -11.29
N ARG A 62 -12.68 3.22 -10.34
CA ARG A 62 -13.72 2.21 -10.64
C ARG A 62 -14.81 2.70 -11.60
N SER A 63 -15.12 4.00 -11.60
CA SER A 63 -16.15 4.57 -12.47
C SER A 63 -15.78 4.52 -13.96
N GLU A 64 -14.49 4.41 -14.29
CA GLU A 64 -14.01 4.29 -15.67
C GLU A 64 -14.35 2.93 -16.29
N PHE A 65 -14.72 1.94 -15.48
CA PHE A 65 -15.06 0.57 -15.90
C PHE A 65 -16.54 0.28 -15.69
N ALA A 66 -17.43 1.16 -16.17
CA ALA A 66 -18.87 1.12 -15.88
C ALA A 66 -19.57 -0.21 -16.24
N GLN A 67 -19.01 -1.00 -17.15
CA GLN A 67 -19.55 -2.32 -17.54
C GLN A 67 -19.19 -3.43 -16.54
N THR A 68 -18.24 -3.20 -15.65
CA THR A 68 -17.76 -4.18 -14.67
C THR A 68 -18.25 -3.82 -13.27
N LYS A 69 -18.94 -4.77 -12.63
CA LYS A 69 -19.33 -4.64 -11.22
C LYS A 69 -18.23 -5.19 -10.32
N PHE A 70 -17.38 -4.30 -9.82
CA PHE A 70 -16.41 -4.66 -8.78
C PHE A 70 -17.10 -4.87 -7.43
N ARG A 71 -16.49 -5.71 -6.59
CA ARG A 71 -16.86 -5.89 -5.19
C ARG A 71 -15.61 -5.87 -4.31
N ILE A 72 -15.73 -5.28 -3.13
CA ILE A 72 -14.66 -5.31 -2.12
C ILE A 72 -14.74 -6.68 -1.41
N LEU A 73 -13.68 -7.47 -1.51
CA LEU A 73 -13.59 -8.79 -0.86
C LEU A 73 -13.15 -8.68 0.61
N TYR A 74 -12.30 -7.71 0.90
CA TYR A 74 -11.72 -7.48 2.22
C TYR A 74 -11.28 -6.02 2.33
N LEU A 75 -11.45 -5.43 3.52
CA LEU A 75 -10.93 -4.12 3.87
C LEU A 75 -10.04 -4.28 5.09
N GLU A 76 -8.83 -3.72 5.05
CA GLU A 76 -7.93 -3.74 6.20
C GLU A 76 -8.57 -2.98 7.36
N LYS A 77 -8.62 -3.62 8.53
CA LYS A 77 -9.24 -3.06 9.74
C LYS A 77 -8.25 -2.24 10.55
N LYS A 78 -6.96 -2.60 10.48
CA LYS A 78 -5.93 -1.88 11.21
C LYS A 78 -5.57 -0.61 10.46
N GLU A 79 -5.74 0.52 11.12
CA GLU A 79 -5.31 1.80 10.57
C GLU A 79 -3.80 1.80 10.36
N VAL A 80 -3.40 2.24 9.17
CA VAL A 80 -2.01 2.50 8.83
C VAL A 80 -1.87 4.00 8.64
N PRO A 81 -0.92 4.66 9.33
CA PRO A 81 -0.73 6.09 9.18
C PRO A 81 -0.50 6.48 7.71
N ALA A 82 -1.20 7.53 7.26
CA ALA A 82 -1.19 7.95 5.86
C ALA A 82 0.21 8.37 5.37
N GLY A 83 1.06 8.87 6.26
CA GLY A 83 2.42 9.28 5.93
C GLY A 83 3.10 10.05 7.06
N ALA A 84 4.39 10.31 6.87
CA ALA A 84 5.19 11.14 7.75
C ALA A 84 6.24 11.89 6.91
N VAL A 85 6.65 13.06 7.40
CA VAL A 85 7.84 13.74 6.88
C VAL A 85 9.06 13.11 7.54
N LEU A 86 9.99 12.61 6.74
CA LEU A 86 11.22 11.97 7.21
C LEU A 86 12.41 12.89 6.94
N ALA A 87 13.28 13.04 7.94
CA ALA A 87 14.55 13.74 7.80
C ALA A 87 15.69 12.72 7.77
N GLY A 88 16.68 12.96 6.90
CA GLY A 88 17.88 12.13 6.86
C GLY A 88 18.67 12.21 8.17
N PRO A 89 19.36 11.15 8.60
CA PRO A 89 20.02 11.10 9.90
C PRO A 89 21.25 12.03 10.01
N ARG A 90 21.68 12.65 8.91
CA ARG A 90 22.86 13.53 8.83
C ARG A 90 22.51 15.00 8.60
N ILE A 91 21.23 15.36 8.69
CA ILE A 91 20.84 16.77 8.58
C ILE A 91 21.38 17.54 9.80
N GLU A 92 21.91 18.73 9.56
CA GLU A 92 22.31 19.63 10.64
C GLU A 92 21.09 20.01 11.49
N LEU A 93 21.22 19.98 12.82
CA LEU A 93 20.09 20.18 13.74
C LEU A 93 19.38 21.52 13.50
N ASN A 94 20.15 22.57 13.22
CA ASN A 94 19.61 23.90 12.92
C ASN A 94 18.79 23.91 11.63
N GLN A 95 19.18 23.14 10.62
CA GLN A 95 18.42 23.03 9.37
C GLN A 95 17.13 22.25 9.59
N LEU A 96 17.19 21.16 10.37
CA LEU A 96 15.99 20.40 10.74
C LEU A 96 14.96 21.27 11.47
N GLU A 97 15.41 22.09 12.42
CA GLU A 97 14.52 23.01 13.15
C GLU A 97 13.93 24.10 12.24
N GLN A 98 14.68 24.60 11.27
CA GLN A 98 14.14 25.54 10.27
C GLN A 98 13.04 24.90 9.42
N VAL A 99 13.26 23.67 8.94
CA VAL A 99 12.26 22.91 8.18
C VAL A 99 11.02 22.64 9.04
N ARG A 100 11.22 22.19 10.29
CA ARG A 100 10.11 21.95 11.23
C ARG A 100 9.25 23.20 11.43
N ARG A 101 9.88 24.36 11.71
CA ARG A 101 9.16 25.62 11.89
C ARG A 101 8.41 26.05 10.63
N ALA A 102 9.00 25.87 9.45
CA ALA A 102 8.34 26.18 8.18
C ALA A 102 7.08 25.32 7.97
N LEU A 103 7.14 24.03 8.31
CA LEU A 103 5.99 23.13 8.23
C LEU A 103 4.92 23.47 9.27
N GLU A 104 5.32 23.83 10.48
CA GLU A 104 4.39 24.18 11.57
C GLU A 104 3.70 25.54 11.36
N SER A 105 4.38 26.48 10.71
CA SER A 105 3.83 27.82 10.41
C SER A 105 3.11 27.89 9.06
N ALA A 106 2.97 26.77 8.35
CA ALA A 106 2.31 26.73 7.06
C ALA A 106 0.84 27.23 7.17
N PRO A 107 0.38 28.09 6.23
CA PRO A 107 -1.00 28.56 6.23
C PRO A 107 -2.01 27.40 6.21
N PRO A 108 -3.14 27.48 6.94
CA PRO A 108 -4.08 26.37 7.08
C PRO A 108 -4.60 25.81 5.75
N ASN A 109 -4.86 26.67 4.77
CA ASN A 109 -5.29 26.27 3.42
C ASN A 109 -4.22 25.45 2.69
N MET A 110 -2.94 25.81 2.85
CA MET A 110 -1.82 25.08 2.27
C MET A 110 -1.63 23.73 2.96
N ALA A 111 -1.67 23.70 4.29
CA ALA A 111 -1.56 22.47 5.07
C ALA A 111 -2.69 21.48 4.73
N ALA A 112 -3.94 21.96 4.66
CA ALA A 112 -5.09 21.14 4.31
C ALA A 112 -5.00 20.58 2.87
N ALA A 113 -4.60 21.40 1.90
CA ALA A 113 -4.42 20.97 0.52
C ALA A 113 -3.35 19.88 0.36
N ALA A 114 -2.29 19.94 1.19
CA ALA A 114 -1.24 18.93 1.23
C ALA A 114 -1.60 17.70 2.08
N GLY A 115 -2.75 17.71 2.78
CA GLY A 115 -3.09 16.66 3.75
C GLY A 115 -2.14 16.60 4.96
N TYR A 116 -1.44 17.69 5.26
CA TYR A 116 -0.50 17.80 6.37
C TYR A 116 -1.19 18.34 7.62
N ILE A 117 -0.88 17.75 8.77
CA ILE A 117 -1.40 18.18 10.07
C ILE A 117 -0.24 18.79 10.88
N PRO A 118 -0.16 20.11 11.00
CA PRO A 118 0.87 20.77 11.81
C PRO A 118 0.82 20.32 13.27
N ASN A 119 2.00 20.18 13.88
CA ASN A 119 2.15 19.79 15.30
C ASN A 119 1.51 18.44 15.68
N ALA A 120 1.21 17.57 14.71
CA ALA A 120 0.74 16.23 14.99
C ALA A 120 1.83 15.40 15.69
N LYS A 121 1.41 14.48 16.57
CA LYS A 121 2.31 13.48 17.14
C LYS A 121 2.87 12.59 16.03
N SER A 122 4.09 12.10 16.21
CA SER A 122 4.67 11.14 15.29
C SER A 122 3.76 9.91 15.17
N PRO A 123 3.43 9.48 13.95
CA PRO A 123 2.57 8.32 13.74
C PRO A 123 3.23 7.01 14.23
N ASP A 124 2.42 6.10 14.76
CA ASP A 124 2.89 4.77 15.17
C ASP A 124 2.88 3.81 13.97
N TYR A 125 4.08 3.39 13.55
CA TYR A 125 4.27 2.43 12.45
C TYR A 125 4.52 0.99 12.90
N LYS A 126 4.40 0.65 14.20
CA LYS A 126 4.72 -0.69 14.72
C LYS A 126 4.03 -1.81 13.94
N TYR A 127 2.73 -1.67 13.70
CA TYR A 127 1.96 -2.65 12.95
C TYR A 127 2.50 -2.84 11.52
N LEU A 128 2.73 -1.75 10.79
CA LEU A 128 3.26 -1.84 9.42
C LEU A 128 4.68 -2.44 9.40
N ILE A 129 5.50 -2.13 10.40
CA ILE A 129 6.84 -2.73 10.57
C ILE A 129 6.72 -4.25 10.78
N GLU A 130 5.79 -4.73 11.59
CA GLU A 130 5.54 -6.16 11.80
C GLU A 130 5.08 -6.85 10.50
N VAL A 131 4.15 -6.23 9.77
CA VAL A 131 3.69 -6.70 8.46
C VAL A 131 4.88 -6.86 7.50
N VAL A 132 5.71 -5.83 7.36
CA VAL A 132 6.89 -5.85 6.48
C VAL A 132 7.88 -6.93 6.91
N LYS A 133 8.13 -7.09 8.22
CA LYS A 133 9.01 -8.13 8.75
C LYS A 133 8.51 -9.53 8.39
N ARG A 134 7.20 -9.77 8.44
CA ARG A 134 6.59 -11.06 8.12
C ARG A 134 6.56 -11.35 6.61
N VAL A 135 6.40 -10.32 5.78
CA VAL A 135 6.30 -10.45 4.31
C VAL A 135 7.67 -10.52 3.63
N ARG A 136 8.70 -9.86 4.17
CA ARG A 136 10.03 -9.81 3.54
C ARG A 136 10.63 -11.19 3.22
N PRO A 137 10.53 -12.22 4.09
CA PRO A 137 11.09 -13.56 3.81
C PRO A 137 10.40 -14.32 2.66
N ILE A 138 9.21 -13.88 2.23
CA ILE A 138 8.46 -14.51 1.14
C ILE A 138 8.56 -13.74 -0.18
N ALA A 139 9.10 -12.51 -0.17
CA ALA A 139 9.10 -11.56 -1.28
C ALA A 139 9.66 -12.09 -2.63
N GLU A 140 10.73 -12.87 -2.58
CA GLU A 140 11.32 -13.45 -3.81
C GLU A 140 10.51 -14.64 -4.34
N ARG A 141 9.88 -15.40 -3.44
CA ARG A 141 9.16 -16.64 -3.80
C ARG A 141 7.77 -16.38 -4.34
N ILE A 142 7.19 -15.21 -4.08
CA ILE A 142 5.87 -14.82 -4.61
C ILE A 142 5.83 -14.84 -6.15
N LYS A 143 6.98 -14.74 -6.82
CA LYS A 143 7.11 -14.81 -8.28
C LYS A 143 7.05 -16.24 -8.83
N GLN A 144 7.11 -17.25 -7.97
CA GLN A 144 7.02 -18.66 -8.37
C GLN A 144 5.61 -19.02 -8.85
N LYS A 145 5.51 -20.13 -9.58
CA LYS A 145 4.23 -20.71 -10.03
C LYS A 145 4.20 -22.19 -9.63
N PRO A 146 3.41 -22.59 -8.61
CA PRO A 146 2.51 -21.74 -7.83
C PRO A 146 3.26 -20.77 -6.89
N ALA A 147 2.59 -19.69 -6.49
CA ALA A 147 3.15 -18.63 -5.64
C ALA A 147 2.82 -18.90 -4.15
N PRO A 148 3.78 -19.34 -3.33
CA PRO A 148 3.56 -19.56 -1.90
C PRO A 148 3.62 -18.24 -1.12
N LEU A 149 2.61 -17.96 -0.30
CA LEU A 149 2.55 -16.79 0.59
C LEU A 149 2.85 -17.15 2.04
N TYR A 150 3.89 -17.95 2.28
CA TYR A 150 4.30 -18.40 3.61
C TYR A 150 5.77 -18.79 3.69
N GLU A 151 6.33 -18.71 4.90
CA GLU A 151 7.66 -19.22 5.21
C GLU A 151 7.71 -20.75 5.09
N MET A 152 8.72 -21.28 4.38
CA MET A 152 8.99 -22.72 4.43
C MET A 152 9.63 -23.03 5.79
N LYS A 153 9.21 -24.14 6.40
CA LYS A 153 9.87 -24.69 7.58
C LYS A 153 11.22 -25.29 7.22
#